data_AF-A0A1J6K6W2-F1
#
_entry.id   AF-A0A1J6K6W2-F1
#
_cell.length_a   1.000
_cell.length_b   1.000
_cell.length_c   1.000
_cell.angle_alpha   90.00
_cell.angle_beta   90.00
_cell.angle_gamma   90.00
#
_symmetry.space_group_name_H-M   'P 1'
#
loop_
_entity.id
_entity.type
_entity.pdbx_description
1 polymer ?
#
loop_
_entity_poly.entity_id
_entity_poly.type
_entity_poly.pdbx_seq_one_letter_code
_entity_poly.pdbx_strand_id
1 'polypeptide(L)'
;MLNKNVFTFLAIFLVLPLSFFSSANANKPLRRHLLSHESESYAVIFDAGSTGSRVHVFRFNENLELLPIGKNIEFYLATNPGLSSYADDPKAAANSLEPLLEGAEGAVPKELQSETPLELGATAGLRMLKGDAAEKILQAVRDLVKNESTFHTKDQWISILDGTQEGSYMWVAINYLLGNLGKNYRSTTATIDLGGGSVQMAYAISKEQFANAPQNIDGEPYVQEKHLMSTDYNLYVHSYLNYGQLAGRAEIFKASRNYSNPCALEGYDGYYSYGGVDYKVKAPPSGTSLKKCRALTRKALKIRAPCNYKNCTFNGVWNGGGGAGTKTVHASSFFYDIGAQD
;
A
#
# COMPACT_ATOMS: atom_id res chain seq x y z
N MET A 1 20.76 -8.81 5.58
CA MET A 1 20.23 -8.11 4.39
C MET A 1 18.94 -8.79 4.00
N LEU A 2 17.80 -8.22 4.37
CA LEU A 2 16.49 -8.70 3.90
C LEU A 2 16.28 -8.19 2.47
N ASN A 3 15.79 -9.07 1.60
CA ASN A 3 15.73 -8.89 0.15
C ASN A 3 14.72 -7.78 -0.24
N LYS A 4 14.94 -7.13 -1.40
CA LYS A 4 14.16 -5.98 -1.95
C LYS A 4 12.64 -6.20 -1.98
N ASN A 5 12.18 -7.46 -2.02
CA ASN A 5 10.77 -7.84 -2.07
C ASN A 5 10.11 -8.00 -0.69
N VAL A 6 10.84 -7.82 0.41
CA VAL A 6 10.29 -8.01 1.76
C VAL A 6 9.74 -6.70 2.37
N PHE A 7 10.34 -5.56 2.02
CA PHE A 7 10.05 -4.29 2.68
C PHE A 7 8.86 -3.51 2.10
N THR A 8 8.59 -3.61 0.80
CA THR A 8 7.39 -2.99 0.20
C THR A 8 6.13 -3.83 0.47
N PHE A 9 6.26 -5.06 0.99
CA PHE A 9 5.26 -6.12 0.77
C PHE A 9 4.63 -6.72 2.03
N LEU A 10 5.26 -6.63 3.20
CA LEU A 10 4.51 -6.84 4.46
C LEU A 10 3.43 -5.78 4.67
N ALA A 11 3.59 -4.64 3.99
CA ALA A 11 2.80 -3.43 3.99
C ALA A 11 1.38 -3.55 3.48
N ILE A 12 0.93 -4.72 3.01
CA ILE A 12 -0.36 -4.79 2.33
C ILE A 12 -1.43 -5.46 3.20
N PHE A 13 -1.23 -6.55 3.96
CA PHE A 13 -2.33 -7.09 4.78
C PHE A 13 -1.92 -7.99 5.95
N LEU A 14 -1.70 -7.38 7.13
CA LEU A 14 -1.63 -8.09 8.43
C LEU A 14 -2.83 -7.81 9.35
N VAL A 15 -3.84 -7.05 8.90
CA VAL A 15 -4.91 -6.55 9.79
C VAL A 15 -5.99 -7.59 10.09
N LEU A 16 -6.23 -8.53 9.18
CA LEU A 16 -7.22 -9.59 9.36
C LEU A 16 -6.74 -10.85 10.08
N PRO A 17 -5.48 -11.33 9.97
CA PRO A 17 -5.01 -12.36 10.90
C PRO A 17 -5.20 -11.89 12.35
N LEU A 18 -4.80 -10.65 12.69
CA LEU A 18 -4.93 -10.10 14.04
C LEU A 18 -6.38 -10.07 14.58
N SER A 19 -7.38 -9.79 13.74
CA SER A 19 -8.79 -9.75 14.18
C SER A 19 -9.46 -11.13 14.19
N PHE A 20 -9.05 -12.06 13.33
CA PHE A 20 -9.51 -13.47 13.40
C PHE A 20 -8.92 -14.22 14.59
N PHE A 21 -7.64 -14.01 14.92
CA PHE A 21 -6.99 -14.71 16.03
C PHE A 21 -7.48 -14.26 17.41
N SER A 22 -8.05 -13.06 17.54
CA SER A 22 -8.67 -12.61 18.80
C SER A 22 -9.98 -13.34 19.13
N SER A 23 -10.71 -13.89 18.15
CA SER A 23 -12.00 -14.57 18.37
C SER A 23 -11.93 -16.10 18.38
N ALA A 24 -10.83 -16.72 17.93
CA ALA A 24 -10.72 -18.17 17.75
C ALA A 24 -10.45 -18.99 19.03
N ASN A 25 -10.44 -18.35 20.21
CA ASN A 25 -10.11 -19.00 21.49
C ASN A 25 -11.30 -19.65 22.23
N ALA A 26 -12.53 -19.55 21.71
CA ALA A 26 -13.70 -20.20 22.30
C ALA A 26 -14.08 -21.45 21.50
N ASN A 27 -13.72 -22.63 22.02
CA ASN A 27 -14.07 -23.98 21.55
C ASN A 27 -13.31 -24.54 20.33
N LYS A 28 -12.07 -25.01 20.55
CA LYS A 28 -11.43 -25.98 19.64
C LYS A 28 -11.75 -27.41 20.10
N PRO A 29 -12.15 -28.33 19.19
CA PRO A 29 -12.47 -29.72 19.55
C PRO A 29 -11.20 -30.49 19.98
N LEU A 30 -11.35 -31.39 20.95
CA LEU A 30 -10.29 -32.18 21.61
C LEU A 30 -9.29 -32.87 20.66
N ARG A 31 -9.70 -33.14 19.42
CA ARG A 31 -8.89 -33.82 18.39
C ARG A 31 -7.67 -33.02 17.94
N ARG A 32 -7.69 -31.68 18.13
CA ARG A 32 -6.56 -30.78 17.81
C ARG A 32 -5.33 -30.98 18.70
N HIS A 33 -5.49 -31.55 19.89
CA HIS A 33 -4.37 -31.68 20.83
C HIS A 33 -3.46 -32.90 20.54
N LEU A 34 -3.92 -33.83 19.70
CA LEU A 34 -3.26 -35.12 19.45
C LEU A 34 -2.45 -35.18 18.15
N LEU A 35 -2.59 -34.19 17.27
CA LEU A 35 -1.84 -34.07 16.02
C LEU A 35 -0.96 -32.83 16.15
N SER A 36 0.35 -33.00 16.19
CA SER A 36 1.37 -32.01 16.55
C SER A 36 1.60 -30.89 15.53
N HIS A 37 0.53 -30.36 14.93
CA HIS A 37 0.56 -28.96 14.49
C HIS A 37 0.25 -28.15 15.74
N GLU A 38 1.27 -27.57 16.35
CA GLU A 38 1.06 -26.35 17.15
C GLU A 38 0.13 -25.41 16.38
N SER A 39 -0.56 -24.54 17.10
CA SER A 39 -1.56 -23.53 16.73
C SER A 39 -1.12 -22.55 15.62
N GLU A 40 -0.58 -23.06 14.53
CA GLU A 40 -0.07 -22.34 13.39
C GLU A 40 -1.23 -21.88 12.51
N SER A 41 -0.95 -20.80 11.80
CA SER A 41 -1.89 -20.22 10.87
C SER A 41 -1.18 -19.65 9.67
N TYR A 42 -1.91 -19.53 8.57
CA TYR A 42 -1.40 -19.00 7.31
C TYR A 42 -2.25 -17.81 6.88
N ALA A 43 -1.71 -16.96 6.01
CA ALA A 43 -2.46 -15.92 5.30
C ALA A 43 -1.93 -15.81 3.87
N VAL A 44 -2.83 -15.72 2.90
CA VAL A 44 -2.52 -15.60 1.46
C VAL A 44 -2.91 -14.22 0.99
N ILE A 45 -1.93 -13.43 0.54
CA ILE A 45 -2.15 -12.05 0.13
C ILE A 45 -1.73 -11.88 -1.32
N PHE A 46 -2.66 -11.41 -2.16
CA PHE A 46 -2.39 -11.00 -3.52
C PHE A 46 -2.20 -9.48 -3.62
N ASP A 47 -1.10 -9.06 -4.23
CA ASP A 47 -0.87 -7.67 -4.66
C ASP A 47 -1.05 -7.59 -6.17
N ALA A 48 -2.15 -6.95 -6.60
CA ALA A 48 -2.41 -6.67 -8.01
C ALA A 48 -1.88 -5.26 -8.37
N GLY A 49 -0.59 -5.22 -8.67
CA GLY A 49 0.14 -4.06 -9.15
C GLY A 49 -0.18 -3.68 -10.60
N SER A 50 0.22 -2.47 -11.01
CA SER A 50 0.05 -2.01 -12.40
C SER A 50 0.91 -2.76 -13.42
N THR A 51 2.09 -3.24 -13.01
CA THR A 51 3.04 -3.94 -13.89
C THR A 51 2.96 -5.46 -13.81
N GLY A 52 2.42 -5.99 -12.72
CA GLY A 52 2.35 -7.42 -12.44
C GLY A 52 1.56 -7.71 -11.17
N SER A 53 1.21 -8.98 -11.00
CA SER A 53 0.54 -9.49 -9.81
C SER A 53 1.52 -10.34 -8.99
N ARG A 54 1.38 -10.35 -7.67
CA ARG A 54 2.16 -11.20 -6.77
C ARG A 54 1.25 -11.91 -5.78
N VAL A 55 1.71 -13.06 -5.29
CA VAL A 55 1.13 -13.72 -4.13
C VAL A 55 2.19 -13.88 -3.06
N HIS A 56 1.77 -13.64 -1.82
CA HIS A 56 2.54 -13.81 -0.61
C HIS A 56 1.79 -14.80 0.28
N VAL A 57 2.49 -15.82 0.77
CA VAL A 57 1.95 -16.69 1.82
C VAL A 57 2.83 -16.54 3.06
N PHE A 58 2.20 -16.12 4.14
CA PHE A 58 2.84 -16.00 5.45
C PHE A 58 2.36 -17.12 6.36
N ARG A 59 3.24 -17.55 7.26
CA ARG A 59 2.97 -18.55 8.30
C ARG A 59 3.24 -17.93 9.66
N PHE A 60 2.36 -18.14 10.62
CA PHE A 60 2.46 -17.58 11.96
C PHE A 60 2.26 -18.64 13.04
N ASN A 61 2.91 -18.47 14.18
CA ASN A 61 2.53 -19.17 15.42
C ASN A 61 1.37 -18.46 16.14
N GLU A 62 0.95 -18.99 17.28
CA GLU A 62 -0.10 -18.40 18.14
C GLU A 62 0.19 -16.99 18.66
N ASN A 63 1.47 -16.62 18.76
CA ASN A 63 1.91 -15.29 19.17
C ASN A 63 2.03 -14.31 17.99
N LEU A 64 1.60 -14.74 16.80
CA LEU A 64 1.69 -14.01 15.55
C LEU A 64 3.12 -13.71 15.12
N GLU A 65 4.08 -14.54 15.52
CA GLU A 65 5.45 -14.46 15.04
C GLU A 65 5.55 -15.20 13.70
N LEU A 66 6.23 -14.58 12.73
CA LEU A 66 6.48 -15.21 11.42
C LEU A 66 7.31 -16.48 11.58
N LEU A 67 6.79 -17.56 11.05
CA LEU A 67 7.48 -18.84 10.89
C LEU A 67 7.98 -18.98 9.45
N PRO A 68 9.12 -19.65 9.24
CA PRO A 68 9.64 -19.86 7.89
C PRO A 68 8.74 -20.79 7.08
N ILE A 69 8.68 -20.51 5.77
CA ILE A 69 8.21 -21.41 4.72
C ILE A 69 9.43 -21.78 3.87
N GLY A 70 9.90 -23.02 4.02
CA GLY A 70 11.17 -23.46 3.45
C GLY A 70 12.34 -22.67 4.04
N LYS A 71 13.05 -21.90 3.21
CA LYS A 71 14.22 -21.09 3.59
C LYS A 71 13.91 -19.60 3.79
N ASN A 72 12.66 -19.19 3.57
CA ASN A 72 12.25 -17.79 3.58
C ASN A 72 11.19 -17.55 4.66
N ILE A 73 10.97 -16.28 5.00
CA ILE A 73 9.90 -15.87 5.94
C ILE A 73 8.50 -15.88 5.31
N GLU A 74 8.44 -16.04 3.99
CA GLU A 74 7.21 -16.11 3.19
C GLU A 74 7.45 -17.02 1.97
N PHE A 75 6.37 -17.54 1.41
CA PHE A 75 6.36 -18.02 0.02
C PHE A 75 5.93 -16.86 -0.89
N TYR A 76 6.62 -16.72 -2.03
CA TYR A 76 6.44 -15.61 -2.95
C TYR A 76 6.44 -16.11 -4.40
N LEU A 77 5.46 -15.67 -5.18
CA LEU A 77 5.45 -15.79 -6.64
C LEU A 77 4.94 -14.51 -7.27
N ALA A 78 5.31 -14.27 -8.53
CA ALA A 78 4.87 -13.12 -9.31
C ALA A 78 4.60 -13.49 -10.77
N THR A 79 3.61 -12.82 -11.36
CA THR A 79 3.27 -12.90 -12.79
C THR A 79 3.21 -11.51 -13.40
N ASN A 80 3.46 -11.44 -14.71
CA ASN A 80 3.28 -10.24 -15.52
C ASN A 80 2.51 -10.61 -16.80
N PRO A 81 1.77 -9.68 -17.43
CA PRO A 81 1.53 -8.30 -16.99
C PRO A 81 0.48 -8.20 -15.86
N GLY A 82 0.36 -7.03 -15.24
CA GLY A 82 -0.63 -6.78 -14.18
C GLY A 82 -2.08 -6.72 -14.70
N LEU A 83 -3.05 -6.86 -13.78
CA LEU A 83 -4.48 -6.98 -14.10
C LEU A 83 -5.02 -5.84 -15.00
N SER A 84 -4.52 -4.62 -14.85
CA SER A 84 -4.95 -3.48 -15.68
C SER A 84 -4.65 -3.62 -17.17
N SER A 85 -3.75 -4.54 -17.55
CA SER A 85 -3.40 -4.81 -18.95
C SER A 85 -4.48 -5.60 -19.68
N TYR A 86 -5.43 -6.16 -18.93
CA TYR A 86 -6.56 -6.95 -19.43
C TYR A 86 -7.88 -6.19 -19.29
N ALA A 87 -7.85 -4.85 -19.40
CA ALA A 87 -9.01 -3.98 -19.22
C ALA A 87 -10.23 -4.40 -20.06
N ASP A 88 -9.98 -4.95 -21.26
CA ASP A 88 -11.01 -5.38 -22.20
C ASP A 88 -11.35 -6.88 -22.09
N ASP A 89 -10.64 -7.65 -21.25
CA ASP A 89 -10.86 -9.09 -21.03
C ASP A 89 -10.74 -9.47 -19.55
N PRO A 90 -11.81 -9.27 -18.74
CA PRO A 90 -11.82 -9.61 -17.32
C PRO A 90 -11.51 -11.07 -17.01
N LYS A 91 -11.88 -12.00 -17.90
CA LYS A 91 -11.62 -13.42 -17.71
C LYS A 91 -10.13 -13.72 -17.87
N ALA A 92 -9.49 -13.18 -18.90
CA ALA A 92 -8.03 -13.28 -19.04
C ALA A 92 -7.29 -12.65 -17.85
N ALA A 93 -7.82 -11.54 -17.31
CA ALA A 93 -7.28 -10.92 -16.10
C ALA A 93 -7.28 -11.90 -14.91
N ALA A 94 -8.41 -12.55 -14.64
CA ALA A 94 -8.53 -13.54 -13.58
C ALA A 94 -7.60 -14.74 -13.83
N ASN A 95 -7.66 -15.35 -15.02
CA ASN A 95 -6.85 -16.51 -15.37
C ASN A 95 -5.33 -16.25 -15.24
N SER A 96 -4.88 -15.00 -15.39
CA SER A 96 -3.47 -14.62 -15.15
C SER A 96 -2.99 -14.86 -13.70
N LEU A 97 -3.91 -15.05 -12.76
CA LEU A 97 -3.65 -15.34 -11.34
C LEU A 97 -3.64 -16.84 -11.02
N GLU A 98 -4.08 -17.72 -11.92
CA GLU A 98 -4.12 -19.18 -11.69
C GLU A 98 -2.77 -19.74 -11.22
N PRO A 99 -1.61 -19.43 -11.85
CA PRO A 99 -0.34 -19.97 -11.40
C PRO A 99 0.07 -19.50 -10.00
N LEU A 100 -0.38 -18.30 -9.59
CA LEU A 100 -0.13 -17.77 -8.26
C LEU A 100 -1.02 -18.46 -7.22
N LEU A 101 -2.28 -18.71 -7.56
CA LEU A 101 -3.24 -19.40 -6.71
C LEU A 101 -2.81 -20.84 -6.45
N GLU A 102 -2.46 -21.59 -7.50
CA GLU A 102 -1.92 -22.94 -7.40
C GLU A 102 -0.64 -22.99 -6.55
N GLY A 103 0.27 -22.02 -6.75
CA GLY A 103 1.48 -21.91 -5.96
C GLY A 103 1.20 -21.68 -4.47
N ALA A 104 0.23 -20.81 -4.15
CA ALA A 104 -0.18 -20.56 -2.77
C ALA A 104 -0.82 -21.78 -2.12
N GLU A 105 -1.68 -22.52 -2.85
CA GLU A 105 -2.26 -23.77 -2.37
C GLU A 105 -1.19 -24.84 -2.12
N GLY A 106 -0.17 -24.93 -2.98
CA GLY A 106 0.98 -25.80 -2.76
C GLY A 106 1.83 -25.43 -1.54
N ALA A 107 1.78 -24.18 -1.07
CA ALA A 107 2.53 -23.70 0.09
C ALA A 107 1.79 -23.90 1.43
N VAL A 108 0.46 -24.07 1.41
CA VAL A 108 -0.37 -24.22 2.62
C VAL A 108 -0.82 -25.68 2.78
N PRO A 109 -0.63 -26.32 3.95
CA PRO A 109 -1.13 -27.67 4.21
C PRO A 109 -2.64 -27.79 3.94
N LYS A 110 -3.06 -28.88 3.28
CA LYS A 110 -4.42 -29.06 2.76
C LYS A 110 -5.49 -28.93 3.85
N GLU A 111 -5.19 -29.41 5.04
CA GLU A 111 -6.03 -29.37 6.23
C GLU A 111 -6.20 -27.95 6.83
N LEU A 112 -5.34 -27.00 6.46
CA LEU A 112 -5.39 -25.60 6.91
C LEU A 112 -5.91 -24.64 5.84
N GLN A 113 -6.04 -25.07 4.59
CA GLN A 113 -6.45 -24.19 3.47
C GLN A 113 -7.82 -23.55 3.73
N SER A 114 -8.82 -24.31 4.16
CA SER A 114 -10.17 -23.78 4.43
C SER A 114 -10.25 -22.78 5.59
N GLU A 115 -9.24 -22.73 6.46
CA GLU A 115 -9.13 -21.75 7.56
C GLU A 115 -8.23 -20.56 7.19
N THR A 116 -7.49 -20.66 6.09
CA THR A 116 -6.48 -19.68 5.68
C THR A 116 -7.14 -18.54 4.89
N PRO A 117 -7.12 -17.29 5.39
CA PRO A 117 -7.67 -16.16 4.67
C PRO A 117 -6.89 -15.86 3.39
N LEU A 118 -7.62 -15.61 2.30
CA LEU A 118 -7.11 -15.06 1.05
C LEU A 118 -7.70 -13.68 0.79
N GLU A 119 -6.82 -12.69 0.62
CA GLU A 119 -7.17 -11.32 0.24
C GLU A 119 -6.42 -10.89 -1.02
N LEU A 120 -7.04 -10.00 -1.80
CA LEU A 120 -6.42 -9.38 -2.96
C LEU A 120 -6.62 -7.88 -2.91
N GLY A 121 -5.49 -7.15 -2.87
CA GLY A 121 -5.46 -5.70 -2.98
C GLY A 121 -5.00 -5.26 -4.36
N ALA A 122 -5.89 -4.65 -5.13
CA ALA A 122 -5.52 -3.99 -6.37
C ALA A 122 -5.13 -2.52 -6.11
N THR A 123 -4.06 -2.08 -6.76
CA THR A 123 -3.47 -0.75 -6.50
C THR A 123 -3.88 0.28 -7.57
N ALA A 124 -3.09 1.34 -7.71
CA ALA A 124 -3.36 2.46 -8.63
C ALA A 124 -3.61 2.05 -10.09
N GLY A 125 -3.05 0.93 -10.57
CA GLY A 125 -3.28 0.45 -11.94
C GLY A 125 -4.76 0.22 -12.27
N LEU A 126 -5.48 -0.48 -11.39
CA LEU A 126 -6.92 -0.73 -11.57
C LEU A 126 -7.76 0.53 -11.34
N ARG A 127 -7.36 1.41 -10.40
CA ARG A 127 -8.05 2.70 -10.15
C ARG A 127 -8.12 3.59 -11.41
N MET A 128 -7.15 3.44 -12.32
CA MET A 128 -7.03 4.28 -13.51
C MET A 128 -7.85 3.77 -14.71
N LEU A 129 -8.45 2.59 -14.62
CA LEU A 129 -9.31 2.06 -15.67
C LEU A 129 -10.60 2.90 -15.79
N LYS A 130 -11.12 3.01 -17.01
CA LYS A 130 -12.33 3.77 -17.30
C LYS A 130 -13.58 2.89 -17.17
N GLY A 131 -14.69 3.50 -16.81
CA GLY A 131 -15.99 2.82 -16.75
C GLY A 131 -16.02 1.75 -15.66
N ASP A 132 -16.62 0.60 -15.97
CA ASP A 132 -16.83 -0.53 -15.07
C ASP A 132 -15.77 -1.64 -15.21
N ALA A 133 -14.71 -1.41 -15.98
CA ALA A 133 -13.68 -2.42 -16.28
C ALA A 133 -13.00 -2.95 -15.01
N ALA A 134 -12.68 -2.07 -14.05
CA ALA A 134 -12.03 -2.47 -12.80
C ALA A 134 -12.93 -3.41 -11.97
N GLU A 135 -14.23 -3.10 -11.87
CA GLU A 135 -15.17 -3.94 -11.12
C GLU A 135 -15.44 -5.28 -11.83
N LYS A 136 -15.52 -5.27 -13.16
CA LYS A 136 -15.62 -6.52 -13.93
C LYS A 136 -14.43 -7.44 -13.72
N ILE A 137 -13.21 -6.88 -13.68
CA ILE A 137 -11.98 -7.63 -13.37
C ILE A 137 -12.05 -8.18 -11.95
N LEU A 138 -12.38 -7.36 -10.94
CA LEU A 138 -12.50 -7.83 -9.56
C LEU A 138 -13.55 -8.93 -9.42
N GLN A 139 -14.68 -8.81 -10.11
CA GLN A 139 -15.71 -9.84 -10.09
C GLN A 139 -15.21 -11.15 -10.72
N ALA A 140 -14.51 -11.09 -11.86
CA ALA A 140 -13.92 -12.29 -12.46
C ALA A 140 -12.87 -12.95 -11.53
N VAL A 141 -12.12 -12.15 -10.78
CA VAL A 141 -11.18 -12.64 -9.76
C VAL A 141 -11.89 -13.28 -8.58
N ARG A 142 -12.99 -12.69 -8.08
CA ARG A 142 -13.83 -13.30 -7.03
C ARG A 142 -14.38 -14.65 -7.49
N ASP A 143 -14.88 -14.72 -8.72
CA ASP A 143 -15.42 -15.94 -9.30
C ASP A 143 -14.32 -17.01 -9.43
N LEU A 144 -13.12 -16.65 -9.88
CA LEU A 144 -11.96 -17.57 -9.92
C LEU A 144 -11.64 -18.13 -8.53
N VAL A 145 -11.41 -17.26 -7.53
CA VAL A 145 -11.03 -17.71 -6.19
C VAL A 145 -12.12 -18.59 -5.58
N LYS A 146 -13.39 -18.25 -5.77
CA LYS A 146 -14.52 -19.01 -5.24
C LYS A 146 -14.66 -20.39 -5.87
N ASN A 147 -14.35 -20.53 -7.16
CA ASN A 147 -14.54 -21.77 -7.91
C ASN A 147 -13.32 -22.69 -7.86
N GLU A 148 -12.12 -22.10 -7.88
CA GLU A 148 -10.86 -22.83 -8.06
C GLU A 148 -9.99 -22.89 -6.80
N SER A 149 -10.36 -22.21 -5.70
CA SER A 149 -9.63 -22.29 -4.45
C SER A 149 -10.42 -22.83 -3.27
N THR A 150 -9.68 -23.45 -2.36
CA THR A 150 -10.17 -23.89 -1.05
C THR A 150 -9.94 -22.89 0.07
N PHE A 151 -9.26 -21.75 -0.18
CA PHE A 151 -8.99 -20.73 0.83
C PHE A 151 -10.24 -20.04 1.35
N HIS A 152 -10.19 -19.57 2.60
CA HIS A 152 -11.26 -18.74 3.16
C HIS A 152 -11.19 -17.35 2.53
N THR A 153 -12.19 -16.98 1.75
CA THR A 153 -12.28 -15.62 1.18
C THR A 153 -13.67 -15.02 1.37
N LYS A 154 -13.76 -13.70 1.22
CA LYS A 154 -15.01 -12.94 1.19
C LYS A 154 -14.92 -11.94 0.05
N ASP A 155 -16.04 -11.65 -0.62
CA ASP A 155 -16.07 -10.77 -1.79
C ASP A 155 -15.42 -9.40 -1.52
N GLN A 156 -15.60 -8.85 -0.31
CA GLN A 156 -15.03 -7.58 0.12
C GLN A 156 -13.52 -7.59 0.35
N TRP A 157 -12.89 -8.77 0.42
CA TRP A 157 -11.44 -8.92 0.56
C TRP A 157 -10.71 -8.91 -0.78
N ILE A 158 -11.47 -8.98 -1.88
CA ILE A 158 -10.96 -8.81 -3.24
C ILE A 158 -11.44 -7.43 -3.69
N SER A 159 -10.58 -6.44 -3.49
CA SER A 159 -10.94 -5.03 -3.63
C SER A 159 -9.79 -4.18 -4.16
N ILE A 160 -10.14 -3.01 -4.67
CA ILE A 160 -9.17 -1.96 -4.95
C ILE A 160 -8.89 -1.28 -3.61
N LEU A 161 -7.62 -1.25 -3.21
CA LEU A 161 -7.22 -0.48 -2.04
C LEU A 161 -7.49 0.98 -2.35
N ASP A 162 -7.85 1.79 -1.38
CA ASP A 162 -7.65 3.22 -1.48
C ASP A 162 -6.25 3.60 -0.98
N GLY A 163 -5.81 4.82 -1.25
CA GLY A 163 -4.47 5.24 -0.85
C GLY A 163 -4.27 5.33 0.67
N THR A 164 -5.33 5.53 1.45
CA THR A 164 -5.24 5.53 2.92
C THR A 164 -5.16 4.12 3.47
N GLN A 165 -5.82 3.15 2.85
CA GLN A 165 -5.65 1.73 3.14
C GLN A 165 -4.20 1.32 2.90
N GLU A 166 -3.63 1.61 1.72
CA GLU A 166 -2.22 1.38 1.39
C GLU A 166 -1.28 1.95 2.46
N GLY A 167 -1.46 3.23 2.82
CA GLY A 167 -0.66 3.89 3.86
C GLY A 167 -0.82 3.25 5.24
N SER A 168 -2.04 2.84 5.60
CA SER A 168 -2.34 2.21 6.88
C SER A 168 -1.69 0.84 7.01
N TYR A 169 -1.71 0.04 5.95
CA TYR A 169 -1.13 -1.29 5.95
C TYR A 169 0.39 -1.23 5.97
N MET A 170 1.00 -0.26 5.27
CA MET A 170 2.44 0.01 5.36
C MET A 170 2.87 0.33 6.79
N TRP A 171 2.08 1.14 7.50
CA TRP A 171 2.33 1.43 8.89
C TRP A 171 2.27 0.18 9.78
N VAL A 172 1.26 -0.67 9.59
CA VAL A 172 1.11 -1.93 10.34
C VAL A 172 2.32 -2.84 10.12
N ALA A 173 2.73 -3.01 8.87
CA ALA A 173 3.84 -3.86 8.49
C ALA A 173 5.18 -3.45 9.09
N ILE A 174 5.53 -2.18 8.94
CA ILE A 174 6.79 -1.66 9.48
C ILE A 174 6.79 -1.79 11.00
N ASN A 175 5.68 -1.47 11.66
CA ASN A 175 5.61 -1.61 13.11
C ASN A 175 5.53 -3.07 13.57
N TYR A 176 5.00 -3.98 12.76
CA TYR A 176 5.05 -5.42 13.03
C TYR A 176 6.49 -5.93 12.96
N LEU A 177 7.21 -5.65 11.86
CA LEU A 177 8.60 -6.07 11.65
C LEU A 177 9.57 -5.50 12.69
N LEU A 178 9.30 -4.28 13.16
CA LEU A 178 10.09 -3.64 14.20
C LEU A 178 9.65 -4.06 15.63
N GLY A 179 8.64 -4.92 15.76
CA GLY A 179 8.11 -5.36 17.05
C GLY A 179 7.51 -4.21 17.87
N ASN A 180 6.96 -3.18 17.22
CA ASN A 180 6.38 -1.99 17.84
C ASN A 180 4.86 -2.09 18.05
N LEU A 181 4.17 -3.00 17.37
CA LEU A 181 2.75 -3.27 17.64
C LEU A 181 2.58 -3.83 19.05
N GLY A 182 1.45 -3.49 19.70
CA GLY A 182 1.20 -3.77 21.11
C GLY A 182 1.87 -2.79 22.09
N LYS A 183 2.76 -1.91 21.62
CA LYS A 183 3.40 -0.86 22.44
C LYS A 183 2.62 0.45 22.37
N ASN A 184 2.96 1.39 23.25
CA ASN A 184 2.42 2.75 23.20
C ASN A 184 2.69 3.41 21.84
N TYR A 185 1.73 4.19 21.31
CA TYR A 185 1.86 4.87 20.01
C TYR A 185 3.15 5.69 19.86
N ARG A 186 3.68 6.24 20.97
CA ARG A 186 4.94 7.01 21.00
C ARG A 186 6.18 6.20 20.59
N SER A 187 6.10 4.87 20.68
CA SER A 187 7.16 3.93 20.32
C SER A 187 7.05 3.42 18.89
N THR A 188 5.99 3.80 18.18
CA THR A 188 5.78 3.38 16.80
C THR A 188 6.58 4.23 15.82
N THR A 189 6.80 3.69 14.62
CA THR A 189 7.49 4.36 13.52
C THR A 189 6.46 4.86 12.52
N ALA A 190 6.52 6.13 12.16
CA ALA A 190 5.76 6.70 11.06
C ALA A 190 6.24 6.11 9.72
N THR A 191 5.35 6.03 8.75
CA THR A 191 5.68 5.56 7.39
C THR A 191 5.36 6.63 6.37
N ILE A 192 6.27 6.80 5.40
CA ILE A 192 6.05 7.58 4.19
C ILE A 192 6.34 6.70 2.99
N ASP A 193 5.34 6.51 2.14
CA ASP A 193 5.48 5.65 0.97
C ASP A 193 5.35 6.50 -0.29
N LEU A 194 6.44 6.61 -1.07
CA LEU A 194 6.42 7.33 -2.35
C LEU A 194 6.19 6.32 -3.47
N GLY A 195 4.94 6.14 -3.84
CA GLY A 195 4.55 5.33 -5.00
C GLY A 195 4.70 6.10 -6.32
N GLY A 196 4.30 5.48 -7.42
CA GLY A 196 4.33 6.12 -8.75
C GLY A 196 3.28 7.23 -8.90
N GLY A 197 2.04 6.97 -8.47
CA GLY A 197 0.90 7.89 -8.64
C GLY A 197 0.58 8.78 -7.44
N SER A 198 0.97 8.35 -6.23
CA SER A 198 0.65 9.03 -4.98
C SER A 198 1.77 8.87 -3.95
N VAL A 199 1.73 9.68 -2.89
CA VAL A 199 2.57 9.52 -1.70
C VAL A 199 1.68 9.39 -0.47
N GLN A 200 1.95 8.42 0.38
CA GLN A 200 1.22 8.20 1.63
C GLN A 200 2.03 8.67 2.83
N MET A 201 1.34 9.16 3.85
CA MET A 201 1.89 9.40 5.19
C MET A 201 0.97 8.71 6.19
N ALA A 202 1.52 7.90 7.09
CA ALA A 202 0.77 7.29 8.18
C ALA A 202 1.57 7.29 9.49
N TYR A 203 0.93 7.67 10.59
CA TYR A 203 1.52 7.61 11.93
C TYR A 203 0.48 7.66 13.04
N ALA A 204 0.77 7.01 14.16
CA ALA A 204 -0.16 6.97 15.28
C ALA A 204 -0.12 8.27 16.11
N ILE A 205 -1.29 8.73 16.55
CA ILE A 205 -1.50 9.97 17.29
C ILE A 205 -2.13 9.73 18.67
N SER A 206 -2.08 10.73 19.55
CA SER A 206 -2.72 10.63 20.87
C SER A 206 -4.25 10.61 20.76
N LYS A 207 -4.94 10.13 21.82
CA LYS A 207 -6.40 10.23 21.94
C LYS A 207 -6.89 11.69 21.91
N GLU A 208 -6.12 12.62 22.46
CA GLU A 208 -6.43 14.06 22.43
C GLU A 208 -6.35 14.62 21.00
N GLN A 209 -5.32 14.24 20.23
CA GLN A 209 -5.21 14.65 18.83
C GLN A 209 -6.36 14.06 17.99
N PHE A 210 -6.73 12.81 18.24
CA PHE A 210 -7.86 12.17 17.57
C PHE A 210 -9.20 12.85 17.89
N ALA A 211 -9.47 13.16 19.16
CA ALA A 211 -10.69 13.86 19.56
C ALA A 211 -10.85 15.25 18.92
N ASN A 212 -9.73 15.87 18.53
CA ASN A 212 -9.69 17.17 17.85
C ASN A 212 -9.40 17.05 16.34
N ALA A 213 -9.43 15.83 15.77
CA ALA A 213 -9.11 15.61 14.38
C ALA A 213 -10.23 16.21 13.49
N PRO A 214 -9.89 17.04 12.49
CA PRO A 214 -10.88 17.51 11.54
C PRO A 214 -11.30 16.39 10.58
N GLN A 215 -12.40 16.61 9.86
CA GLN A 215 -12.71 15.88 8.63
C GLN A 215 -12.08 16.57 7.41
N ASN A 216 -11.85 15.82 6.34
CA ASN A 216 -11.42 16.39 5.07
C ASN A 216 -12.58 17.14 4.37
N ILE A 217 -12.30 17.75 3.21
CA ILE A 217 -13.30 18.52 2.47
C ILE A 217 -14.50 17.68 1.99
N ASP A 218 -14.28 16.38 1.80
CA ASP A 218 -15.27 15.40 1.36
C ASP A 218 -15.97 14.71 2.56
N GLY A 219 -15.67 15.14 3.79
CA GLY A 219 -16.24 14.59 5.03
C GLY A 219 -15.59 13.30 5.52
N GLU A 220 -14.54 12.80 4.85
CA GLU A 220 -13.84 11.59 5.25
C GLU A 220 -12.88 11.85 6.42
N PRO A 221 -12.73 10.87 7.34
CA PRO A 221 -11.83 11.01 8.48
C PRO A 221 -10.36 10.94 8.04
N TYR A 222 -9.52 11.80 8.61
CA TYR A 222 -8.06 11.70 8.50
C TYR A 222 -7.44 10.61 9.38
N VAL A 223 -8.23 10.02 10.28
CA VAL A 223 -7.75 9.11 11.31
C VAL A 223 -8.54 7.81 11.24
N GLN A 224 -7.83 6.69 11.16
CA GLN A 224 -8.39 5.35 11.23
C GLN A 224 -8.10 4.74 12.61
N GLU A 225 -9.11 4.17 13.25
CA GLU A 225 -8.93 3.37 14.47
C GLU A 225 -8.52 1.94 14.08
N LYS A 226 -7.49 1.40 14.74
CA LYS A 226 -6.99 0.04 14.51
C LYS A 226 -6.75 -0.67 15.84
N HIS A 227 -7.25 -1.89 16.00
CA HIS A 227 -6.94 -2.75 17.12
C HIS A 227 -5.88 -3.78 16.71
N LEU A 228 -4.67 -3.69 17.27
CA LEU A 228 -3.52 -4.50 16.86
C LEU A 228 -2.73 -4.96 18.08
N MET A 229 -2.57 -6.28 18.25
CA MET A 229 -1.85 -6.91 19.37
C MET A 229 -2.32 -6.35 20.73
N SER A 230 -3.63 -6.40 20.96
CA SER A 230 -4.30 -5.92 22.19
C SER A 230 -4.15 -4.43 22.48
N THR A 231 -3.79 -3.61 21.49
CA THR A 231 -3.66 -2.15 21.62
C THR A 231 -4.47 -1.42 20.57
N ASP A 232 -5.21 -0.40 21.02
CA ASP A 232 -5.92 0.53 20.13
C ASP A 232 -4.99 1.66 19.68
N TYR A 233 -4.91 1.86 18.36
CA TYR A 233 -4.18 2.94 17.72
C TYR A 233 -5.14 3.87 16.99
N ASN A 234 -4.94 5.17 17.18
CA ASN A 234 -5.52 6.21 16.33
C ASN A 234 -4.48 6.56 15.27
N LEU A 235 -4.70 6.12 14.04
CA LEU A 235 -3.73 6.25 12.96
C LEU A 235 -4.09 7.41 12.05
N TYR A 236 -3.37 8.53 12.14
CA TYR A 236 -3.44 9.55 11.10
C TYR A 236 -2.93 8.91 9.80
N VAL A 237 -3.68 9.05 8.72
CA VAL A 237 -3.28 8.59 7.40
C VAL A 237 -3.79 9.52 6.32
N HIS A 238 -2.93 9.83 5.36
CA HIS A 238 -3.33 10.58 4.18
C HIS A 238 -2.57 10.12 2.94
N SER A 239 -3.27 10.10 1.81
CA SER A 239 -2.71 9.80 0.50
C SER A 239 -2.82 11.01 -0.42
N TYR A 240 -1.68 11.53 -0.83
CA TYR A 240 -1.59 12.66 -1.75
C TYR A 240 -1.58 12.14 -3.19
N LEU A 241 -2.77 11.97 -3.76
CA LEU A 241 -2.91 11.61 -5.17
C LEU A 241 -2.30 12.69 -6.08
N ASN A 242 -1.65 12.26 -7.16
CA ASN A 242 -0.86 13.08 -8.09
C ASN A 242 0.48 13.60 -7.56
N TYR A 243 0.88 13.18 -6.37
CA TYR A 243 2.15 13.56 -5.74
C TYR A 243 3.14 12.39 -5.59
N GLY A 244 2.86 11.25 -6.23
CA GLY A 244 3.84 10.18 -6.39
C GLY A 244 5.00 10.57 -7.32
N GLN A 245 6.00 9.71 -7.46
CA GLN A 245 7.21 10.02 -8.22
C GLN A 245 6.94 10.33 -9.70
N LEU A 246 6.06 9.56 -10.36
CA LEU A 246 5.72 9.75 -11.77
C LEU A 246 4.69 10.87 -11.94
N ALA A 247 3.62 10.84 -11.15
CA ALA A 247 2.58 11.87 -11.20
C ALA A 247 3.12 13.27 -10.82
N GLY A 248 4.01 13.33 -9.83
CA GLY A 248 4.64 14.56 -9.39
C GLY A 248 5.48 15.22 -10.48
N ARG A 249 6.13 14.44 -11.36
CA ARG A 249 6.79 14.98 -12.57
C ARG A 249 5.78 15.62 -13.50
N ALA A 250 4.66 14.95 -13.77
CA ALA A 250 3.57 15.52 -14.58
C ALA A 250 3.05 16.85 -13.99
N GLU A 251 2.84 16.93 -12.67
CA GLU A 251 2.41 18.16 -12.01
C GLU A 251 3.47 19.28 -12.05
N ILE A 252 4.77 18.95 -11.94
CA ILE A 252 5.87 19.91 -12.13
C ILE A 252 5.90 20.43 -13.57
N PHE A 253 5.73 19.56 -14.57
CA PHE A 253 5.73 19.95 -15.98
C PHE A 253 4.50 20.80 -16.31
N LYS A 254 3.32 20.40 -15.84
CA LYS A 254 2.08 21.18 -15.94
C LYS A 254 2.20 22.57 -15.32
N ALA A 255 2.91 22.71 -14.19
CA ALA A 255 3.13 24.00 -13.53
C ALA A 255 3.90 25.02 -14.39
N SER A 256 4.66 24.55 -15.40
CA SER A 256 5.37 25.37 -16.38
C SER A 256 4.53 25.78 -17.60
N ARG A 257 3.27 25.32 -17.72
CA ARG A 257 2.31 25.72 -18.78
C ARG A 257 2.86 25.61 -20.21
N ASN A 258 3.55 24.51 -20.53
CA ASN A 258 4.14 24.22 -21.85
C ASN A 258 5.28 25.17 -22.30
N TYR A 259 5.82 25.99 -21.39
CA TYR A 259 7.06 26.74 -21.62
C TYR A 259 8.28 25.89 -21.27
N SER A 260 9.47 26.50 -21.32
CA SER A 260 10.69 25.86 -20.82
C SER A 260 10.57 25.51 -19.33
N ASN A 261 10.97 24.29 -18.96
CA ASN A 261 10.92 23.78 -17.61
C ASN A 261 12.32 23.70 -16.98
N PRO A 262 12.61 24.46 -15.92
CA PRO A 262 13.93 24.49 -15.28
C PRO A 262 14.34 23.17 -14.60
N CYS A 263 13.44 22.20 -14.47
CA CYS A 263 13.74 20.85 -14.00
C CYS A 263 14.18 19.89 -15.12
N ALA A 264 14.01 20.25 -16.39
CA ALA A 264 14.51 19.47 -17.51
C ALA A 264 16.03 19.60 -17.61
N LEU A 265 16.71 18.50 -17.95
CA LEU A 265 18.15 18.49 -18.20
C LEU A 265 18.49 19.32 -19.45
N GLU A 266 19.65 19.97 -19.44
CA GLU A 266 20.10 20.81 -20.55
C GLU A 266 20.07 20.05 -21.89
N GLY A 267 19.58 20.71 -22.94
CA GLY A 267 19.41 20.11 -24.26
C GLY A 267 18.17 19.23 -24.42
N TYR A 268 17.44 18.90 -23.34
CA TYR A 268 16.22 18.11 -23.45
C TYR A 268 15.07 18.89 -24.13
N ASP A 269 14.51 18.35 -25.20
CA ASP A 269 13.28 18.82 -25.86
C ASP A 269 12.49 17.58 -26.30
N GLY A 270 11.39 17.30 -25.61
CA GLY A 270 10.64 16.07 -25.81
C GLY A 270 9.32 16.04 -25.04
N TYR A 271 8.85 14.83 -24.78
CA TYR A 271 7.57 14.59 -24.13
C TYR A 271 7.74 13.63 -22.95
N TYR A 272 7.01 13.92 -21.88
CA TYR A 272 6.79 13.02 -20.77
C TYR A 272 5.34 12.54 -20.81
N SER A 273 5.11 11.24 -20.99
CA SER A 273 3.77 10.67 -21.01
C SER A 273 3.39 10.14 -19.64
N TYR A 274 2.24 10.56 -19.11
CA TYR A 274 1.70 10.05 -17.85
C TYR A 274 0.17 10.06 -17.89
N GLY A 275 -0.46 8.95 -17.49
CA GLY A 275 -1.93 8.85 -17.45
C GLY A 275 -2.62 9.06 -18.80
N GLY A 276 -1.97 8.70 -19.91
CA GLY A 276 -2.50 8.92 -21.27
C GLY A 276 -2.41 10.37 -21.75
N VAL A 277 -1.67 11.24 -21.04
CA VAL A 277 -1.43 12.64 -21.40
C VAL A 277 0.05 12.86 -21.68
N ASP A 278 0.34 13.52 -22.80
CA ASP A 278 1.70 13.91 -23.19
C ASP A 278 2.01 15.34 -22.74
N TYR A 279 2.96 15.47 -21.82
CA TYR A 279 3.44 16.74 -21.32
C TYR A 279 4.68 17.16 -22.10
N LYS A 280 4.63 18.29 -22.81
CA LYS A 280 5.81 18.83 -23.48
C LYS A 280 6.82 19.33 -22.45
N VAL A 281 8.06 18.86 -22.56
CA VAL A 281 9.14 19.20 -21.63
C VAL A 281 10.33 19.69 -22.44
N LYS A 282 10.70 20.96 -22.22
CA LYS A 282 11.81 21.61 -22.90
C LYS A 282 12.71 22.31 -21.90
N ALA A 283 14.02 22.11 -21.99
CA ALA A 283 14.98 22.83 -21.16
C ALA A 283 15.00 24.33 -21.49
N PRO A 284 15.20 25.23 -20.52
CA PRO A 284 15.41 26.65 -20.80
C PRO A 284 16.70 26.84 -21.60
N PRO A 285 16.80 27.87 -22.46
CA PRO A 285 18.06 28.22 -23.13
C PRO A 285 19.20 28.52 -22.15
N SER A 286 18.88 28.89 -20.91
CA SER A 286 19.85 29.11 -19.83
C SER A 286 20.31 27.81 -19.14
N GLY A 287 19.95 26.64 -19.65
CA GLY A 287 20.22 25.34 -19.03
C GLY A 287 19.34 25.02 -17.81
N THR A 288 19.60 23.86 -17.20
CA THR A 288 18.93 23.36 -15.99
C THR A 288 19.24 24.27 -14.79
N SER A 289 18.27 24.45 -13.89
CA SER A 289 18.49 25.25 -12.68
C SER A 289 17.79 24.65 -11.48
N LEU A 290 18.57 24.10 -10.53
CA LEU A 290 18.04 23.54 -9.29
C LEU A 290 17.20 24.54 -8.50
N LYS A 291 17.64 25.81 -8.43
CA LYS A 291 16.91 26.88 -7.73
C LYS A 291 15.55 27.15 -8.36
N LYS A 292 15.49 27.29 -9.69
CA LYS A 292 14.24 27.54 -10.42
C LYS A 292 13.34 26.29 -10.41
N CYS A 293 13.93 25.10 -10.55
CA CYS A 293 13.23 23.83 -10.44
C CYS A 293 12.56 23.68 -9.07
N ARG A 294 13.31 23.89 -7.98
CA ARG A 294 12.76 23.85 -6.61
C ARG A 294 11.61 24.85 -6.40
N ALA A 295 11.71 26.05 -6.97
CA ALA A 295 10.63 27.03 -6.91
C ALA A 295 9.37 26.55 -7.66
N LEU A 296 9.56 25.94 -8.84
CA LEU A 296 8.47 25.35 -9.62
C LEU A 296 7.84 24.15 -8.91
N THR A 297 8.64 23.26 -8.33
CA THR A 297 8.17 22.12 -7.53
C THR A 297 7.35 22.59 -6.33
N ARG A 298 7.79 23.63 -5.62
CA ARG A 298 7.01 24.24 -4.51
C ARG A 298 5.66 24.77 -4.99
N LYS A 299 5.59 25.32 -6.21
CA LYS A 299 4.33 25.75 -6.83
C LYS A 299 3.44 24.54 -7.16
N ALA A 300 4.00 23.47 -7.73
CA ALA A 300 3.26 22.23 -8.03
C ALA A 300 2.70 21.55 -6.75
N LEU A 301 3.48 21.56 -5.66
CA LEU A 301 3.04 21.12 -4.33
C LEU A 301 1.93 22.00 -3.72
N LYS A 302 1.69 23.21 -4.25
CA LYS A 302 0.71 24.16 -3.69
C LYS A 302 0.96 24.43 -2.20
N ILE A 303 2.21 24.65 -1.81
CA ILE A 303 2.61 24.93 -0.41
C ILE A 303 2.03 26.24 0.16
N ARG A 304 1.43 27.09 -0.69
CA ARG A 304 0.75 28.34 -0.29
C ARG A 304 -0.77 28.22 -0.33
N ALA A 305 -1.30 27.01 -0.53
CA ALA A 305 -2.74 26.79 -0.45
C ALA A 305 -3.26 27.20 0.95
N PRO A 306 -4.47 27.79 1.05
CA PRO A 306 -5.08 28.10 2.33
C PRO A 306 -5.11 26.87 3.26
N CYS A 307 -4.83 27.09 4.54
CA CYS A 307 -4.92 26.06 5.55
C CYS A 307 -6.11 26.35 6.47
N ASN A 308 -7.11 25.48 6.45
CA ASN A 308 -8.32 25.59 7.27
C ASN A 308 -8.15 24.91 8.64
N TYR A 309 -6.95 24.43 8.96
CA TYR A 309 -6.62 23.69 10.17
C TYR A 309 -5.48 24.38 10.91
N LYS A 310 -5.17 23.93 12.13
CA LYS A 310 -4.07 24.52 12.92
C LYS A 310 -2.75 24.54 12.16
N ASN A 311 -2.41 23.44 11.51
CA ASN A 311 -1.24 23.31 10.65
C ASN A 311 -1.57 22.39 9.47
N CYS A 312 -1.05 22.75 8.30
CA CYS A 312 -1.16 21.94 7.09
C CYS A 312 0.22 21.58 6.57
N THR A 313 0.26 20.51 5.78
CA THR A 313 1.42 20.12 4.99
C THR A 313 1.50 20.98 3.72
N PHE A 314 0.86 20.54 2.64
CA PHE A 314 0.71 21.26 1.39
C PHE A 314 -0.68 20.98 0.82
N ASN A 315 -1.10 21.77 -0.17
CA ASN A 315 -2.45 21.66 -0.76
C ASN A 315 -3.60 21.72 0.28
N GLY A 316 -3.41 22.44 1.39
CA GLY A 316 -4.43 22.62 2.43
C GLY A 316 -4.71 21.40 3.32
N VAL A 317 -3.90 20.33 3.21
CA VAL A 317 -4.11 19.08 3.93
C VAL A 317 -3.62 19.18 5.37
N TRP A 318 -4.47 18.84 6.34
CA TRP A 318 -4.12 18.78 7.76
C TRP A 318 -2.89 17.90 7.97
N ASN A 319 -1.94 18.31 8.82
CA ASN A 319 -0.71 17.56 9.00
C ASN A 319 -0.79 16.42 10.03
N GLY A 320 -1.94 16.20 10.66
CA GLY A 320 -2.15 15.22 11.75
C GLY A 320 -1.67 15.67 13.14
N GLY A 321 -1.14 16.90 13.25
CA GLY A 321 -0.63 17.48 14.50
C GLY A 321 0.80 17.06 14.90
N GLY A 322 1.39 16.07 14.21
CA GLY A 322 2.74 15.58 14.47
C GLY A 322 2.90 14.92 15.84
N GLY A 323 4.06 15.09 16.46
CA GLY A 323 4.34 14.66 17.82
C GLY A 323 5.19 13.39 17.91
N ALA A 324 4.99 12.61 18.97
CA ALA A 324 5.86 11.48 19.27
C ALA A 324 5.79 10.35 18.23
N GLY A 325 4.61 10.11 17.63
CA GLY A 325 4.44 9.11 16.58
C GLY A 325 5.17 9.41 15.28
N THR A 326 5.67 10.65 15.11
CA THR A 326 6.50 11.05 13.95
C THR A 326 7.99 11.18 14.30
N LYS A 327 8.42 10.77 15.50
CA LYS A 327 9.82 10.92 15.93
C LYS A 327 10.78 10.09 15.08
N THR A 328 10.34 8.89 14.69
CA THR A 328 11.07 8.00 13.79
C THR A 328 10.22 7.76 12.55
N VAL A 329 10.83 7.82 11.38
CA VAL A 329 10.15 7.70 10.09
C VAL A 329 10.86 6.63 9.26
N HIS A 330 10.09 5.71 8.71
CA HIS A 330 10.49 4.81 7.64
C HIS A 330 10.00 5.37 6.30
N ALA A 331 10.89 5.50 5.33
CA ALA A 331 10.56 5.96 3.98
C ALA A 331 10.78 4.83 2.97
N SER A 332 9.73 4.49 2.22
CA SER A 332 9.70 3.31 1.33
C SER A 332 9.56 3.67 -0.16
N SER A 333 9.65 2.63 -1.00
CA SER A 333 9.45 2.70 -2.46
C SER A 333 10.41 3.69 -3.14
N PHE A 334 9.92 4.66 -3.92
CA PHE A 334 10.79 5.57 -4.66
C PHE A 334 11.68 6.44 -3.78
N PHE A 335 11.37 6.62 -2.48
CA PHE A 335 12.33 7.26 -1.57
C PHE A 335 13.63 6.44 -1.45
N TYR A 336 13.51 5.11 -1.33
CA TYR A 336 14.66 4.22 -1.33
C TYR A 336 15.28 4.12 -2.72
N ASP A 337 14.49 3.91 -3.77
CA ASP A 337 15.03 3.69 -5.12
C ASP A 337 15.84 4.88 -5.64
N ILE A 338 15.46 6.11 -5.29
CA ILE A 338 16.20 7.32 -5.67
C ILE A 338 17.35 7.57 -4.69
N GLY A 339 17.15 7.35 -3.40
CA GLY A 339 18.17 7.55 -2.38
C GLY A 339 19.31 6.54 -2.41
N ALA A 340 19.07 5.36 -2.98
CA ALA A 340 20.03 4.26 -3.14
C ALA A 340 20.66 4.20 -4.54
N GLN A 341 20.39 5.18 -5.41
CA GLN A 341 21.15 5.37 -6.64
C GLN A 341 22.49 6.03 -6.29
N ASP A 342 23.54 5.21 -6.21
CA ASP A 342 24.94 5.65 -6.13
C ASP A 342 25.41 6.32 -7.43
#